data_AF-A0A0P0RM12-F1
#
_entry.id   AF-A0A0P0RM12-F1
#
_cell.length_a   1.000
_cell.length_b   1.000
_cell.length_c   1.000
_cell.angle_alpha   90.00
_cell.angle_beta   90.00
_cell.angle_gamma   90.00
#
_symmetry.space_group_name_H-M   'P 1'
#
loop_
_entity.id
_entity.type
_entity.pdbx_description
1 polymer ?
#
loop_
_entity_poly.entity_id
_entity_poly.type
_entity_poly.pdbx_seq_one_letter_code
_entity_poly.pdbx_strand_id
1 'polypeptide(L)'
;MRCVHTENHAPFSGFNRAQAAVVEGAILVSRLFMLPADKIDREMAYLQIAIDKTAGPDELAAWQWITAAVERFRATGDAADKKTAPHSS
;
A
#
# COMPACT_ATOMS: atom_id res chain seq x y z
N MET A 1 -22.10 8.49 18.90
CA MET A 1 -22.80 9.23 17.83
C MET A 1 -24.02 8.41 17.38
N ARG A 2 -25.14 9.05 17.06
CA ARG A 2 -26.36 8.40 16.52
C ARG A 2 -26.52 8.80 15.05
N CYS A 3 -26.85 7.85 14.18
CA CYS A 3 -27.19 8.13 12.79
C CYS A 3 -28.49 8.96 12.72
N VAL A 4 -28.47 10.07 11.98
CA VAL A 4 -29.64 10.96 11.82
C VAL A 4 -30.27 10.87 10.42
N HIS A 5 -29.56 10.31 9.44
CA HIS A 5 -30.02 10.13 8.06
C HIS A 5 -29.24 9.00 7.38
N THR A 6 -29.88 8.26 6.47
CA THR A 6 -29.27 7.21 5.66
C THR A 6 -29.88 7.23 4.26
N GLU A 7 -29.04 7.19 3.24
CA GLU A 7 -29.41 7.10 1.83
C GLU A 7 -28.47 6.14 1.10
N ASN A 8 -28.93 5.53 0.01
CA ASN A 8 -28.11 4.70 -0.87
C ASN A 8 -27.96 5.38 -2.24
N HIS A 9 -26.75 5.83 -2.57
CA HIS A 9 -26.48 6.54 -3.82
C HIS A 9 -26.20 5.62 -5.02
N ALA A 10 -25.66 4.43 -4.79
CA ALA A 10 -25.34 3.48 -5.84
C ALA A 10 -25.27 2.05 -5.28
N PRO A 11 -25.68 1.03 -6.06
CA PRO A 11 -25.54 -0.35 -5.64
C PRO A 11 -24.06 -0.73 -5.48
N PHE A 12 -23.78 -1.63 -4.55
CA PHE A 12 -22.46 -2.25 -4.44
C PHE A 12 -22.20 -3.13 -5.67
N SER A 13 -21.08 -2.88 -6.36
CA SER A 13 -20.71 -3.58 -7.59
C SER A 13 -20.24 -5.03 -7.37
N GLY A 14 -20.10 -5.44 -6.11
CA GLY A 14 -19.65 -6.78 -5.73
C GLY A 14 -18.20 -6.81 -5.26
N PHE A 15 -17.74 -7.99 -4.85
CA PHE A 15 -16.38 -8.15 -4.35
C PHE A 15 -15.36 -8.18 -5.49
N ASN A 16 -14.34 -7.32 -5.38
CA ASN A 16 -13.18 -7.29 -6.26
C ASN A 16 -11.89 -7.51 -5.43
N ARG A 17 -11.05 -8.46 -5.85
CA ARG A 17 -9.84 -8.81 -5.10
C ARG A 17 -8.78 -7.72 -5.14
N ALA A 18 -8.69 -6.97 -6.23
CA ALA A 18 -7.78 -5.84 -6.37
C ALA A 18 -8.20 -4.69 -5.44
N GLN A 19 -9.50 -4.44 -5.28
CA GLN A 19 -10.00 -3.47 -4.28
C GLN A 19 -9.58 -3.86 -2.86
N ALA A 20 -9.75 -5.14 -2.51
CA ALA A 20 -9.26 -5.65 -1.22
C ALA A 20 -7.73 -5.50 -1.09
N ALA A 21 -6.98 -5.78 -2.17
CA ALA A 21 -5.52 -5.64 -2.17
C ALA A 21 -5.06 -4.17 -1.99
N VAL A 22 -5.77 -3.21 -2.59
CA VAL A 22 -5.54 -1.78 -2.40
C VAL A 22 -5.76 -1.39 -0.93
N VAL A 23 -6.84 -1.87 -0.31
CA VAL A 23 -7.10 -1.60 1.13
C VAL A 23 -5.98 -2.17 2.00
N GLU A 24 -5.59 -3.43 1.81
CA GLU A 24 -4.51 -4.05 2.57
C GLU A 24 -3.15 -3.39 2.30
N GLY A 25 -2.88 -2.97 1.06
CA GLY A 25 -1.66 -2.23 0.71
C GLY A 25 -1.60 -0.85 1.39
N ALA A 26 -2.73 -0.15 1.52
CA ALA A 26 -2.80 1.10 2.28
C ALA A 26 -2.53 0.88 3.79
N ILE A 27 -3.02 -0.22 4.36
CA ILE A 27 -2.71 -0.63 5.74
C ILE A 27 -1.21 -0.93 5.87
N LEU A 28 -0.62 -1.65 4.92
CA LEU A 28 0.81 -1.95 4.91
C LEU A 28 1.65 -0.66 4.89
N VAL A 29 1.30 0.29 4.03
CA VAL A 29 1.97 1.61 3.93
C VAL A 29 2.00 2.35 5.27
N SER A 30 0.91 2.26 6.05
CA SER A 30 0.84 2.91 7.38
C SER A 30 1.78 2.31 8.43
N ARG A 31 2.36 1.12 8.17
CA ARG A 31 3.16 0.33 9.12
C ARG A 31 4.60 0.08 8.66
N LEU A 32 5.03 0.64 7.52
CA LEU A 32 6.35 0.36 6.95
C LEU A 32 7.50 0.59 7.94
N PHE A 33 7.41 1.62 8.79
CA PHE A 33 8.45 1.99 9.75
C PHE A 33 8.71 0.97 10.87
N MET A 34 7.81 0.01 11.09
CA MET A 34 7.94 -1.01 12.15
C MET A 34 8.08 -2.44 11.61
N LEU A 35 8.03 -2.63 10.29
CA LEU A 35 8.03 -3.95 9.66
C LEU A 35 9.41 -4.27 9.06
N PRO A 36 9.87 -5.53 9.18
CA PRO A 36 11.03 -6.02 8.43
C PRO A 36 10.85 -5.86 6.92
N ALA A 37 11.91 -5.55 6.19
CA ALA A 37 11.87 -5.33 4.74
C ALA A 37 11.37 -6.58 3.98
N ASP A 38 11.82 -7.77 4.38
CA ASP A 38 11.43 -9.04 3.75
C ASP A 38 9.92 -9.32 3.91
N LYS A 39 9.34 -8.89 5.03
CA LYS A 39 7.90 -8.97 5.24
C LYS A 39 7.17 -8.02 4.28
N ILE A 40 7.63 -6.77 4.14
CA ILE A 40 7.03 -5.81 3.20
C ILE A 40 7.06 -6.38 1.77
N ASP A 41 8.17 -6.97 1.34
CA ASP A 41 8.30 -7.58 0.01
C ASP A 41 7.31 -8.72 -0.22
N ARG A 42 7.17 -9.64 0.76
CA ARG A 42 6.24 -10.77 0.64
C ARG A 42 4.79 -10.32 0.59
N GLU A 43 4.40 -9.36 1.42
CA GLU A 43 3.04 -8.82 1.43
C GLU A 43 2.75 -8.11 0.10
N MET A 44 3.65 -7.23 -0.37
CA MET A 44 3.49 -6.55 -1.67
C MET A 44 3.38 -7.55 -2.83
N ALA A 45 4.23 -8.58 -2.87
CA ALA A 45 4.17 -9.62 -3.90
C ALA A 45 2.86 -10.41 -3.86
N TYR A 46 2.35 -10.72 -2.66
CA TYR A 46 1.09 -11.43 -2.52
C TYR A 46 -0.11 -10.58 -2.98
N LEU A 47 -0.13 -9.30 -2.61
CA LEU A 47 -1.17 -8.35 -3.01
C LEU A 47 -1.15 -8.10 -4.53
N GLN A 48 0.03 -8.04 -5.15
CA GLN A 48 0.20 -7.87 -6.60
C GLN A 48 -0.58 -8.93 -7.40
N ILE A 49 -0.66 -10.18 -6.92
CA ILE A 49 -1.40 -11.26 -7.59
C ILE A 49 -2.89 -10.89 -7.77
N ALA A 50 -3.48 -10.20 -6.79
CA ALA A 50 -4.86 -9.76 -6.88
C ALA A 50 -5.02 -8.58 -7.85
N ILE A 51 -4.08 -7.63 -7.83
CA ILE A 51 -4.04 -6.51 -8.76
C ILE A 51 -3.95 -7.01 -10.20
N ASP A 52 -2.97 -7.86 -10.51
CA ASP A 52 -2.73 -8.40 -11.85
C ASP A 52 -3.95 -9.12 -12.44
N LYS A 53 -4.77 -9.73 -11.57
CA LYS A 53 -5.89 -10.57 -11.99
C LYS A 53 -7.22 -9.84 -12.08
N THR A 54 -7.43 -8.78 -11.30
CA THR A 54 -8.78 -8.20 -11.16
C THR A 54 -8.81 -6.67 -11.09
N ALA A 55 -7.68 -5.97 -11.26
CA ALA A 55 -7.67 -4.52 -11.20
C ALA A 55 -8.28 -3.89 -12.45
N GLY A 56 -9.17 -2.93 -12.25
CA GLY A 56 -9.56 -1.95 -13.25
C GLY A 56 -8.66 -0.71 -13.18
N PRO A 57 -8.97 0.34 -13.96
CA PRO A 57 -8.18 1.58 -14.00
C PRO A 57 -8.03 2.24 -12.62
N ASP A 58 -9.09 2.24 -11.82
CA ASP A 58 -9.10 2.88 -10.51
C ASP A 58 -8.20 2.12 -9.52
N GLU A 59 -8.28 0.79 -9.50
CA GLU A 59 -7.40 -0.02 -8.64
C GLU A 59 -5.94 0.07 -9.09
N LEU A 60 -5.67 0.13 -10.39
CA LEU A 60 -4.30 0.33 -10.90
C LEU A 60 -3.73 1.69 -10.49
N ALA A 61 -4.51 2.76 -10.57
CA ALA A 61 -4.10 4.09 -10.13
C ALA A 61 -3.82 4.12 -8.62
N ALA A 62 -4.71 3.52 -7.82
CA ALA A 62 -4.50 3.42 -6.37
C ALA A 62 -3.26 2.56 -6.03
N TRP A 63 -3.05 1.47 -6.76
CA TRP A 63 -1.89 0.62 -6.57
C TRP A 63 -0.58 1.34 -6.87
N GLN A 64 -0.53 2.18 -7.92
CA GLN A 64 0.63 3.03 -8.22
C GLN A 64 0.97 3.97 -7.06
N TRP A 65 -0.02 4.55 -6.38
CA TRP A 65 0.22 5.37 -5.19
C TRP A 65 0.82 4.56 -4.03
N ILE A 66 0.33 3.33 -3.84
CA ILE A 66 0.86 2.41 -2.81
C ILE A 66 2.31 2.04 -3.10
N THR A 67 2.64 1.63 -4.32
CA THR A 67 4.02 1.28 -4.70
C THR A 67 4.95 2.48 -4.55
N ALA A 68 4.52 3.67 -4.99
CA ALA A 68 5.31 4.90 -4.86
C ALA A 68 5.55 5.27 -3.38
N ALA A 69 4.59 5.04 -2.49
CA ALA A 69 4.76 5.27 -1.06
C ALA A 69 5.80 4.31 -0.44
N VAL A 70 5.78 3.03 -0.82
CA VAL A 70 6.78 2.04 -0.38
C VAL A 70 8.17 2.41 -0.88
N GLU A 71 8.30 2.77 -2.15
CA GLU A 71 9.57 3.21 -2.75
C GLU A 71 10.12 4.46 -2.05
N ARG A 72 9.28 5.47 -1.80
CA ARG A 72 9.65 6.68 -1.08
C ARG A 72 10.14 6.37 0.34
N PHE A 73 9.46 5.47 1.04
CA PHE A 73 9.88 5.03 2.38
C PHE A 73 11.27 4.40 2.34
N ARG A 74 11.52 3.49 1.38
CA ARG A 74 12.83 2.85 1.19
C ARG A 74 13.93 3.86 0.90
N ALA A 75 13.69 4.80 -0.02
CA ALA A 75 14.65 5.85 -0.34
C ALA A 75 15.00 6.73 0.87
N THR A 76 14.03 6.97 1.76
CA THR A 76 14.26 7.73 3.00
C THR A 76 15.04 6.92 4.03
N GLY A 77 14.76 5.61 4.14
CA GLY A 77 15.51 4.69 5.01
C GLY A 77 16.97 4.53 4.60
N ASP A 78 17.23 4.33 3.30
CA ASP A 78 18.60 4.26 2.75
C ASP A 78 19.38 5.56 2.95
N ALA A 79 18.71 6.71 2.86
CA ALA A 79 19.33 8.01 3.13
C ALA A 79 19.72 8.19 4.60
N ALA A 80 18.97 7.61 5.54
CA ALA A 80 19.32 7.61 6.97
C ALA A 80 20.51 6.68 7.27
N ASP A 81 20.57 5.52 6.64
CA ASP A 81 21.66 4.55 6.79
C ASP A 81 22.99 5.10 6.22
N LYS A 82 22.95 5.70 5.02
CA LYS A 82 24.13 6.36 4.40
C LYS A 82 24.67 7.54 5.19
N LYS A 83 23.84 8.25 5.96
CA LYS A 83 24.26 9.36 6.83
C LYS A 83 25.02 8.90 8.07
N THR A 84 24.90 7.62 8.43
CA THR A 84 25.50 7.01 9.63
C THR A 84 26.81 6.29 9.31
N ALA A 85 27.12 6.08 8.03
CA ALA A 85 28.41 5.54 7.60
C ALA A 85 29.55 6.52 7.92
N PRO A 86 30.59 6.12 8.70
CA PRO A 86 31.70 7.00 9.00
C PRO A 86 32.42 7.37 7.71
N HIS A 87 32.68 8.67 7.52
CA HIS A 87 33.62 9.16 6.52
C HIS A 87 34.96 8.45 6.75
N SER A 88 35.22 7.44 5.92
CA SER A 88 36.53 6.83 5.82
C SER A 88 37.46 7.91 5.24
N SER A 89 38.48 8.25 6.02
CA SER A 89 39.51 9.24 5.71
C SER A 89 40.30 8.91 4.46
#